data_AF-A0A932J2B4-F1
#
_entry.id   AF-A0A932J2B4-F1
#
_cell.length_a   1.000
_cell.length_b   1.000
_cell.length_c   1.000
_cell.angle_alpha   90.00
_cell.angle_beta   90.00
_cell.angle_gamma   90.00
#
_symmetry.space_group_name_H-M   'P 1'
#
loop_
_entity.id
_entity.type
_entity.pdbx_description
1 polymer ?
#
loop_
_entity_poly.entity_id
_entity_poly.type
_entity_poly.pdbx_seq_one_letter_code
_entity_poly.pdbx_strand_id
1 'polypeptide(L)' 'MTESSAVPNVNLASINALLQGRKVRLVRPGEVMTQDVQPGRLTIFVDASGRIARIQIEADNPAI' A
#
# COMPACT_ATOMS: atom_id res chain seq x y z
N MET A 1 -0.61 -32.16 11.94
CA MET A 1 -0.85 -30.88 12.64
C MET A 1 -0.28 -29.79 11.75
N THR A 2 -1.10 -29.22 10.89
CA THR A 2 -0.72 -28.10 10.02
C THR A 2 -1.16 -26.83 10.73
N GLU A 3 -0.20 -26.02 11.14
CA GLU A 3 -0.43 -24.75 11.80
C GLU A 3 -1.15 -23.82 10.81
N SER A 4 -2.47 -23.70 11.00
CA SER A 4 -3.26 -22.61 10.47
C SER A 4 -2.74 -21.33 11.12
N SER A 5 -1.78 -20.68 10.46
CA SER A 5 -1.35 -19.32 10.78
C SER A 5 -2.54 -18.40 10.50
N ALA A 6 -3.41 -18.26 11.49
CA ALA A 6 -4.51 -17.31 11.49
C ALA A 6 -3.94 -15.89 11.42
N VAL A 7 -3.74 -15.40 10.19
CA VAL A 7 -3.62 -13.97 9.95
C VAL A 7 -4.93 -13.35 10.43
N PRO A 8 -4.91 -12.44 11.42
CA PRO A 8 -6.11 -12.01 12.12
C PRO A 8 -7.05 -11.31 11.13
N ASN A 9 -8.21 -11.92 10.85
CA ASN A 9 -9.37 -11.33 10.17
C ASN A 9 -9.05 -10.28 9.09
N VAL A 10 -8.12 -10.60 8.19
CA VAL A 10 -7.89 -9.74 7.02
C VAL A 10 -9.07 -9.97 6.09
N ASN A 11 -10.07 -9.10 6.17
CA ASN A 11 -11.21 -9.12 5.28
C ASN A 11 -10.73 -8.78 3.86
N LEU A 12 -10.52 -9.82 3.04
CA LEU A 12 -10.10 -9.68 1.64
C LEU A 12 -11.05 -8.77 0.83
N ALA A 13 -12.33 -8.70 1.19
CA ALA A 13 -13.27 -7.78 0.55
C ALA A 13 -12.94 -6.32 0.87
N SER A 14 -12.49 -6.01 2.09
CA SER A 14 -12.04 -4.68 2.47
C SER A 14 -10.76 -4.26 1.75
N ILE A 15 -9.83 -5.20 1.53
CA ILE A 15 -8.63 -4.94 0.71
C ILE A 15 -9.02 -4.68 -0.74
N ASN A 16 -9.86 -5.52 -1.33
CA ASN A 16 -10.31 -5.32 -2.70
C ASN A 16 -11.07 -3.99 -2.86
N ALA A 17 -11.94 -3.62 -1.91
CA ALA A 17 -12.61 -2.32 -1.92
C ALA A 17 -11.63 -1.14 -1.77
N LEU A 18 -10.56 -1.30 -0.98
CA LEU A 18 -9.49 -0.30 -0.87
C LEU A 18 -8.69 -0.18 -2.17
N LEU A 19 -8.50 -1.26 -2.92
CA LEU A 19 -7.71 -1.27 -4.15
C LEU A 19 -8.53 -0.91 -5.40
N GLN A 20 -9.84 -1.15 -5.38
CA GLN A 20 -10.73 -0.86 -6.50
C GLN A 20 -10.74 0.64 -6.83
N GLY A 21 -10.32 0.96 -8.07
CA GLY A 21 -10.28 2.33 -8.58
C GLY A 21 -9.09 3.17 -8.12
N ARG A 22 -8.25 2.68 -7.20
CA ARG A 22 -7.05 3.40 -6.76
C ARG A 22 -5.85 3.01 -7.59
N LYS A 23 -5.03 3.99 -7.97
CA LYS A 23 -3.71 3.69 -8.52
C LYS A 23 -2.82 3.19 -7.41
N VAL A 24 -2.17 2.04 -7.62
CA VAL A 24 -1.26 1.43 -6.67
C VAL A 24 0.17 1.59 -7.19
N ARG A 25 1.06 2.05 -6.32
CA ARG A 25 2.50 2.20 -6.59
C ARG A 25 3.27 1.34 -5.59
N LEU A 26 4.17 0.49 -6.08
CA LEU A 26 5.13 -0.26 -5.27
C LEU A 26 6.47 0.48 -5.32
N VAL A 27 7.12 0.68 -4.18
CA VAL A 27 8.42 1.35 -4.09
C VAL A 27 9.41 0.44 -3.37
N ARG A 28 10.50 0.09 -4.07
CA ARG A 28 11.61 -0.69 -3.51
C ARG A 28 12.69 0.20 -2.90
N PRO A 29 13.55 -0.34 -2.02
CA PRO A 29 14.67 0.41 -1.48
C PRO A 29 15.57 0.94 -2.61
N GLY A 30 15.85 2.24 -2.60
CA GLY A 30 16.72 2.89 -3.59
C GLY A 30 16.02 3.35 -4.87
N GLU A 31 14.73 3.04 -5.07
CA GLU A 31 13.97 3.63 -6.18
C GLU A 31 13.75 5.12 -5.95
N VAL A 32 14.07 5.92 -6.97
CA VAL A 32 13.78 7.36 -6.98
C VAL A 32 12.35 7.56 -7.45
N MET A 33 11.57 8.29 -6.67
CA MET A 33 10.19 8.64 -6.98
C MET A 33 10.03 10.15 -7.06
N THR A 34 9.14 10.58 -7.95
CA THR A 34 8.69 11.96 -8.03
C THR A 34 7.85 12.32 -6.80
N GLN A 35 7.88 13.59 -6.41
CA GLN A 35 7.08 14.14 -5.29
C GLN A 35 5.65 14.51 -5.72
N ASP A 36 5.15 13.96 -6.83
CA ASP A 36 3.79 14.19 -7.29
C ASP A 36 2.81 13.61 -6.27
N VAL A 37 1.85 14.45 -5.85
CA VAL A 37 0.72 14.00 -5.05
C VAL A 37 -0.41 13.65 -6.01
N GLN A 38 -0.80 12.39 -6.03
CA GLN A 38 -2.03 11.98 -6.69
C GLN A 38 -3.03 11.51 -5.62
N PRO A 39 -4.10 12.27 -5.40
CA PRO A 39 -5.06 11.91 -4.39
C PRO A 39 -5.65 10.52 -4.59
N GLY A 40 -5.80 9.79 -3.49
CA GLY A 40 -6.28 8.42 -3.48
C GLY A 40 -5.26 7.38 -3.98
N ARG A 41 -4.04 7.76 -4.39
CA ARG A 41 -2.98 6.80 -4.73
C ARG A 41 -2.54 6.05 -3.48
N LEU A 42 -2.41 4.73 -3.61
CA LEU A 42 -1.86 3.85 -2.59
C LEU A 42 -0.40 3.57 -2.92
N THR A 43 0.53 4.07 -2.11
CA THR A 43 1.96 3.78 -2.24
C THR A 43 2.39 2.77 -1.17
N ILE A 44 2.91 1.63 -1.62
CA ILE A 44 3.40 0.54 -0.77
C ILE A 44 4.92 0.53 -0.85
N PHE A 45 5.57 0.77 0.28
CA PHE A 45 7.01 0.67 0.43
C PHE A 45 7.38 -0.72 0.89
N VAL A 46 8.31 -1.35 0.17
CA VAL A 46 8.86 -2.65 0.56
C VAL A 46 10.29 -2.54 1.04
N ASP A 47 10.67 -3.39 1.97
CA ASP A 47 12.06 -3.54 2.40
C ASP A 47 12.87 -4.43 1.44
N ALA A 48 14.16 -4.61 1.74
CA ALA A 48 15.06 -5.45 0.94
C ALA A 48 14.69 -6.94 0.94
N SER A 49 13.86 -7.39 1.90
CA SER A 49 13.34 -8.75 1.97
C SER A 49 12.03 -8.94 1.19
N GLY A 50 11.56 -7.88 0.52
CA GLY A 50 10.29 -7.89 -0.22
C GLY A 50 9.06 -7.83 0.68
N ARG A 51 9.21 -7.49 1.96
CA ARG A 51 8.09 -7.34 2.90
C ARG A 51 7.60 -5.90 2.90
N ILE A 52 6.31 -5.73 3.20
CA ILE A 52 5.71 -4.41 3.35
C ILE A 52 6.36 -3.72 4.56
N ALA A 53 7.09 -2.65 4.30
CA ALA A 53 7.66 -1.80 5.33
C ALA A 53 6.66 -0.73 5.77
N ARG A 54 5.93 -0.13 4.81
CA ARG A 54 4.98 0.96 5.06
C ARG A 54 3.95 1.07 3.93
N ILE A 55 2.75 1.51 4.27
CA ILE A 55 1.71 1.88 3.32
C ILE A 55 1.38 3.37 3.53
N GLN A 56 1.28 4.11 2.43
CA GLN A 56 0.90 5.51 2.40
C GLN A 56 -0.28 5.68 1.45
N ILE A 57 -1.36 6.27 1.96
CA ILE A 57 -2.46 6.75 1.12
C ILE A 57 -2.22 8.25 0.93
N GLU A 58 -2.09 8.67 -0.32
CA GLU A 58 -1.94 10.08 -0.64
C GLU A 58 -3.29 10.77 -0.44
N ALA A 59 -3.36 11.62 0.58
CA ALA A 59 -4.53 12.44 0.85
C ALA A 59 -4.74 13.45 -0.28
N ASP A 60 -6.00 13.86 -0.49
CA ASP A 60 -6.27 15.10 -1.22
C ASP A 60 -5.42 16.20 -0.60
N ASN A 61 -4.54 16.83 -1.37
CA ASN A 61 -3.80 17.99 -0.90
C ASN A 61 -4.83 19.13 -0.72
N PRO A 62 -5.16 19.56 0.51
CA PRO A 62 -6.10 20.65 0.71
C PRO A 62 -5.45 22.03 0.43
N ALA A 63 -4.18 22.06 0.03
CA ALA A 63 -3.45 23.28 -0.25
C ALA A 63 -3.47 23.64 -1.75
N ILE A 64 -4.68 23.85 -2.30
CA ILE A 64 -5.01 24.85 -3.33
C ILE A 64 -6.47 25.28 -3.11
#